data_AF-T0YLY1-F1
#
_entry.id   AF-T0YLY1-F1
#
_cell.length_a   1.000
_cell.length_b   1.000
_cell.length_c   1.000
_cell.angle_alpha   90.00
_cell.angle_beta   90.00
_cell.angle_gamma   90.00
#
_symmetry.space_group_name_H-M   'P 1'
#
loop_
_entity.id
_entity.type
_entity.pdbx_description
1 polymer ?
#
loop_
_entity_poly.entity_id
_entity_poly.type
_entity_poly.pdbx_seq_one_letter_code
_entity_poly.pdbx_strand_id
1 'polypeptide(L)' 'MGLQFGDEGKGKVVDFLSEMHQVVVKFNGGRNAGHTVVTQAGTFKFHLIPSGSLRAKEVILANGMTIDPIFLMEEIR' A
#
# COMPACT_ATOMS: atom_id res chain seq x y z
N MET A 1 9.71 0.30 -6.86
CA MET A 1 9.69 1.69 -7.37
C MET A 1 9.07 1.67 -8.76
N GLY A 2 8.46 2.76 -9.22
CA GLY A 2 8.11 2.93 -10.64
C GLY A 2 9.31 3.52 -11.39
N LEU A 3 9.53 3.13 -12.64
CA LEU A 3 10.65 3.62 -13.47
C LEU A 3 10.16 4.56 -14.59
N GLN A 4 8.86 4.82 -14.67
CA GLN A 4 8.22 5.65 -15.69
C GLN A 4 7.47 6.80 -15.01
N PHE A 5 6.32 7.19 -15.55
CA PHE A 5 5.49 8.30 -15.06
C PHE A 5 4.29 7.84 -14.23
N GLY A 6 4.42 6.74 -13.49
CA GLY A 6 3.33 6.21 -12.67
C GLY A 6 2.50 5.11 -13.37
N ASP A 7 1.55 4.56 -12.64
CA ASP A 7 0.60 3.52 -13.09
C ASP A 7 1.23 2.25 -13.71
N GLU A 8 2.47 1.93 -13.35
CA GLU A 8 3.20 0.77 -13.88
C GLU A 8 2.75 -0.58 -13.28
N GLY A 9 1.63 -0.61 -12.56
CA GLY A 9 1.14 -1.84 -11.91
C GLY A 9 1.99 -2.33 -10.73
N LYS A 10 2.89 -1.50 -10.19
CA LYS A 10 3.76 -1.82 -9.04
C LYS A 10 3.01 -2.39 -7.82
N GLY A 11 1.77 -1.96 -7.59
CA GLY A 11 0.94 -2.47 -6.48
C GLY A 11 0.75 -3.98 -6.54
N LYS A 12 0.53 -4.55 -7.74
CA LYS A 12 0.36 -6.00 -7.94
C LYS A 12 1.65 -6.78 -7.68
N VAL A 13 2.80 -6.22 -8.09
CA VAL A 13 4.11 -6.84 -7.84
C VAL A 13 4.42 -6.85 -6.35
N VAL A 14 4.20 -5.73 -5.65
CA VAL A 14 4.40 -5.62 -4.20
C VAL A 14 3.46 -6.57 -3.44
N ASP A 15 2.20 -6.66 -3.87
CA ASP A 15 1.20 -7.58 -3.31
C ASP A 15 1.66 -9.03 -3.40
N PHE A 16 2.14 -9.47 -4.56
CA PHE A 16 2.69 -10.81 -4.77
C PHE A 16 3.95 -11.07 -3.93
N LEU A 17 4.91 -10.15 -3.93
CA LEU A 17 6.16 -10.33 -3.18
C LEU A 17 5.95 -10.30 -1.66
N SER A 18 4.92 -9.60 -1.18
CA SER A 18 4.63 -9.47 0.25
C SER A 18 4.30 -10.79 0.93
N GLU A 19 3.86 -11.81 0.19
CA GLU A 19 3.60 -13.15 0.73
C GLU A 19 4.87 -13.81 1.31
N MET A 20 6.05 -13.48 0.76
CA MET A 20 7.33 -14.02 1.20
C MET A 20 8.05 -13.14 2.23
N HIS A 21 7.46 -12.01 2.64
CA HIS A 21 8.11 -11.01 3.48
C HIS A 21 7.27 -10.70 4.72
N GLN A 22 7.93 -10.50 5.86
CA GLN A 22 7.23 -10.23 7.12
C GLN A 22 6.77 -8.78 7.24
N VAL A 23 7.49 -7.85 6.62
CA VAL A 23 7.29 -6.41 6.77
C VAL A 23 7.12 -5.77 5.41
N VAL A 24 6.14 -4.88 5.28
CA VAL A 24 5.95 -4.02 4.11
C VAL A 24 6.02 -2.56 4.54
N VAL A 25 6.85 -1.78 3.84
CA VAL A 25 7.10 -0.38 4.16
C VAL A 25 6.70 0.50 2.99
N LYS A 26 5.88 1.53 3.26
CA LYS A 26 5.72 2.66 2.33
C LYS A 26 6.60 3.79 2.83
N PHE A 27 7.58 4.17 2.03
CA PHE A 27 8.66 5.06 2.48
C PHE A 27 8.50 6.52 2.05
N ASN A 28 7.63 6.82 1.07
CA ASN A 28 7.40 8.17 0.60
C ASN A 28 5.99 8.39 0.03
N GLY A 29 5.70 9.65 -0.30
CA GLY A 29 4.42 10.06 -0.89
C GLY A 29 3.30 10.19 0.14
N GLY A 30 2.05 10.22 -0.31
CA GLY A 30 0.90 10.33 0.58
C GLY A 30 -0.34 9.75 -0.08
N ARG A 31 -1.45 10.50 -0.02
CA ARG A 31 -2.76 10.16 -0.59
C ARG A 31 -2.81 10.22 -2.13
N ASN A 32 -1.73 10.65 -2.76
CA ASN A 32 -1.62 10.81 -4.20
C ASN A 32 -1.37 9.50 -4.97
N ALA A 33 -0.98 8.43 -4.28
CA ALA A 33 -0.89 7.10 -4.86
C ALA A 33 -2.21 6.35 -4.67
N GLY A 34 -2.61 5.53 -5.63
CA GLY A 34 -3.76 4.64 -5.48
C GLY A 34 -3.41 3.24 -5.96
N HIS A 35 -3.88 2.22 -5.23
CA HIS A 35 -3.83 0.85 -5.70
C HIS A 35 -5.02 0.06 -5.18
N THR A 36 -5.50 -0.83 -6.04
CA THR A 36 -6.62 -1.71 -5.75
C THR A 36 -6.09 -3.11 -5.53
N VAL A 37 -6.43 -3.72 -4.40
CA VAL A 37 -6.14 -5.12 -4.09
C VAL A 37 -7.44 -5.91 -4.14
N VAL A 38 -7.49 -6.94 -4.97
CA VAL A 38 -8.66 -7.80 -5.10
C VAL A 38 -8.32 -9.14 -4.45
N THR A 39 -9.10 -9.51 -3.43
CA THR A 39 -8.97 -10.78 -2.70
C THR A 39 -10.31 -11.51 -2.70
N GLN A 40 -10.32 -12.75 -2.18
CA GLN A 40 -11.59 -13.48 -1.97
C GLN A 40 -12.52 -12.77 -0.96
N ALA A 41 -11.98 -11.98 -0.04
CA ALA A 41 -12.75 -11.22 0.94
C ALA A 41 -13.37 -9.94 0.36
N GLY A 42 -12.96 -9.52 -0.83
CA GLY A 42 -13.47 -8.32 -1.50
C GLY A 42 -12.39 -7.48 -2.18
N THR A 43 -12.82 -6.31 -2.65
CA THR A 43 -11.97 -5.32 -3.32
C THR A 43 -11.63 -4.19 -2.36
N PHE A 44 -10.35 -4.02 -2.08
CA PHE A 44 -9.82 -2.98 -1.21
C PHE A 44 -9.13 -1.90 -2.04
N LYS A 45 -9.41 -0.63 -1.74
CA LYS A 45 -8.77 0.52 -2.39
C LYS A 45 -7.93 1.24 -1.35
N PHE A 46 -6.62 1.25 -1.55
CA PHE A 46 -5.70 1.88 -0.64
C PHE A 46 -4.90 2.98 -1.35
N HIS A 47 -4.61 4.02 -0.59
CA HIS A 47 -3.75 5.12 -0.99
C HIS A 47 -2.61 5.23 0.00
N LEU A 48 -2.90 5.33 1.31
CA LEU A 48 -1.87 5.44 2.35
C LEU A 48 -1.31 4.08 2.73
N ILE A 49 -2.20 3.11 3.00
CA ILE A 49 -1.81 1.74 3.32
C ILE A 49 -1.14 1.10 2.08
N PRO A 50 0.01 0.42 2.19
CA PRO A 50 0.65 -0.24 1.06
C PRO A 50 -0.07 -1.53 0.62
N SER A 51 0.12 -1.94 -0.65
CA SER A 51 -0.63 -3.04 -1.26
C SER A 51 -0.39 -4.40 -0.62
N GLY A 52 0.80 -4.63 -0.09
CA GLY A 52 1.15 -5.86 0.63
C GLY A 52 0.59 -5.96 2.05
N SER A 53 -0.19 -4.97 2.50
CA SER A 53 -0.72 -4.91 3.87
C SER A 53 -1.62 -6.07 4.27
N LEU A 54 -2.29 -6.71 3.30
CA LEU A 54 -3.18 -7.84 3.57
C LEU A 54 -2.44 -9.18 3.76
N ARG A 55 -1.13 -9.24 3.50
CA ARG A 55 -0.32 -10.47 3.61
C ARG A 55 0.84 -10.36 4.59
N ALA A 56 1.41 -9.16 4.72
CA ALA A 56 2.52 -8.92 5.63
C ALA A 56 2.05 -8.99 7.09
N LYS A 57 2.96 -9.39 7.99
CA LYS A 57 2.70 -9.38 9.44
C LYS A 57 2.75 -7.97 10.01
N GLU A 58 3.57 -7.11 9.43
CA GLU A 58 3.78 -5.74 9.89
C GLU A 58 3.77 -4.76 8.71
N VAL A 59 3.09 -3.63 8.91
CA VAL A 59 2.95 -2.55 7.94
C VAL A 59 3.51 -1.27 8.53
N ILE A 60 4.49 -0.67 7.86
CA ILE A 60 5.16 0.54 8.32
C ILE A 60 4.90 1.68 7.33
N LEU A 61 4.37 2.79 7.84
CA LEU A 61 4.33 4.06 7.14
C LEU A 61 5.53 4.90 7.62
N ALA A 62 6.54 5.03 6.76
CA ALA A 62 7.81 5.64 7.17
C ALA A 62 7.73 7.17 7.21
N ASN A 63 8.74 7.79 7.81
CA ASN A 63 8.86 9.24 8.01
C ASN A 63 8.87 10.08 6.71
N GLY A 64 9.14 9.49 5.55
CA GLY A 64 9.09 10.17 4.26
C GLY A 64 7.69 10.38 3.70
N MET A 65 6.64 9.93 4.41
CA MET A 65 5.25 10.08 3.99
C MET A 65 4.59 11.34 4.52
N THR A 66 3.69 11.91 3.71
CA THR A 66 2.66 12.83 4.20
C THR A 66 1.41 12.01 4.58
N ILE A 67 1.09 11.96 5.87
CA ILE A 67 0.00 11.15 6.40
C ILE A 67 -1.18 12.06 6.76
N ASP A 68 -2.32 11.81 6.12
CA ASP A 68 -3.62 12.35 6.51
C ASP A 68 -4.25 11.37 7.52
N PRO A 69 -4.29 11.71 8.82
CA PRO A 69 -4.73 10.78 9.85
C PRO A 69 -6.22 10.46 9.77
N ILE A 70 -7.06 11.42 9.33
CA ILE A 70 -8.49 11.20 9.19
C ILE A 70 -8.73 10.17 8.10
N PHE A 71 -8.07 10.36 6.95
CA PHE A 71 -8.18 9.41 5.85
C PHE A 71 -7.56 8.05 6.14
N LEU A 72 -6.44 8.00 6.86
CA LEU A 72 -5.86 6.73 7.28
C LEU A 72 -6.85 5.90 8.10
N MET A 73 -7.58 6.55 9.01
CA MET A 73 -8.62 5.89 9.80
C MET A 73 -9.81 5.41 8.94
N GLU A 74 -10.11 6.10 7.84
CA GLU A 74 -11.09 5.63 6.86
C GLU A 74 -10.61 4.41 6.09
N GLU A 75 -9.31 4.30 5.77
CA GLU A 75 -8.75 3.12 5.07
C GLU A 75 -8.58 1.89 5.98
N ILE A 76 -8.47 2.07 7.30
CA ILE A 76 -8.29 0.97 8.27
C ILE A 76 -9.64 0.33 8.67
N ARG A 77 -10.74 1.07 8.56
CA ARG A 77 -12.09 0.63 8.97
C ARG A 77 -12.65 -0.45 8.05
#